data_AF-A0A9P4PWU4-F1
#
_entry.id   AF-A0A9P4PWU4-F1
#
_cell.length_a   1.000
_cell.length_b   1.000
_cell.length_c   1.000
_cell.angle_alpha   90.00
_cell.angle_beta   90.00
_cell.angle_gamma   90.00
#
_symmetry.space_group_name_H-M   'P 1'
#
loop_
_entity.id
_entity.type
_entity.pdbx_description
1 polymer ?
#
loop_
_entity_poly.entity_id
_entity_poly.type
_entity_poly.pdbx_seq_one_letter_code
_entity_poly.pdbx_strand_id
1 'polypeptide(L)' 'MAPVSFWSTPFQYLHWASRAKPAIFWSIVVGSFGPIMVAAVPPIRHRFGDGPRQHIPLTYPIPKGPRKIPQGYDD' A
#
# COMPACT_ATOMS: atom_id res chain seq x y z
N MET A 1 2.29 32.25 19.96
CA MET A 1 1.89 31.03 20.70
C MET A 1 0.55 30.53 20.18
N ALA A 2 0.21 29.25 20.34
CA ALA A 2 -1.08 28.72 19.91
C ALA A 2 -2.22 29.39 20.71
N PRO A 3 -3.32 29.81 20.07
CA PRO A 3 -4.40 30.52 20.76
C PRO A 3 -5.20 29.61 21.71
N VAL A 4 -5.14 28.29 21.49
CA VAL A 4 -5.87 27.27 22.23
C VAL A 4 -5.04 26.00 22.36
N SER A 5 -5.32 25.21 23.40
CA SER A 5 -4.74 23.87 23.54
C SER A 5 -5.50 22.86 22.68
N PHE A 6 -4.82 21.82 22.20
CA PHE A 6 -5.44 20.77 21.39
C PHE A 6 -6.61 20.07 22.12
N TRP A 7 -6.45 19.81 23.43
CA TRP A 7 -7.43 19.07 24.23
C TRP A 7 -8.68 19.88 24.60
N SER A 8 -8.65 21.21 24.48
CA SER A 8 -9.83 22.04 24.75
C SER A 8 -10.67 22.26 23.49
N THR A 9 -10.02 22.60 22.37
CA THR A 9 -10.70 22.95 21.11
C THR A 9 -9.90 22.44 19.90
N PRO A 10 -9.93 21.11 19.63
CA PRO A 10 -9.06 20.48 18.65
C PRO A 10 -9.23 21.03 17.23
N PHE A 11 -10.47 21.31 16.79
CA PHE A 11 -10.70 21.87 15.46
C PHE A 11 -10.11 23.27 15.26
N GLN A 12 -10.20 24.13 16.27
CA GLN A 12 -9.58 25.46 16.22
C GLN A 12 -8.05 25.36 16.23
N TYR A 13 -7.49 24.43 17.02
CA TYR A 13 -6.06 24.15 17.01
C TYR A 13 -5.58 23.68 15.64
N LEU A 14 -6.27 22.74 14.99
CA LEU A 14 -5.92 22.24 13.66
C LEU A 14 -6.03 23.35 12.59
N HIS A 15 -7.09 24.16 12.64
CA HIS A 15 -7.25 25.30 11.74
C HIS A 15 -6.12 26.34 11.89
N TRP A 16 -5.69 26.62 13.13
CA TRP A 16 -4.51 27.46 13.38
C TRP A 16 -3.22 26.78 12.90
N ALA A 17 -3.00 25.51 13.23
CA ALA A 17 -1.79 24.77 12.90
C ALA A 17 -1.56 24.67 11.39
N SER A 18 -2.63 24.50 10.61
CA SER A 18 -2.57 24.44 9.15
C SER A 18 -2.01 25.72 8.50
N ARG A 19 -2.25 26.90 9.10
CA ARG A 19 -1.82 28.22 8.59
C ARG A 19 -0.54 28.73 9.25
N ALA A 20 -0.40 28.54 10.56
CA ALA A 20 0.72 29.05 11.33
C ALA A 20 1.96 28.13 11.29
N LYS A 21 1.76 26.81 11.12
CA LYS A 21 2.81 25.79 11.07
C LYS A 21 2.58 24.80 9.93
N PRO A 22 2.51 25.28 8.67
CA PRO A 22 2.06 24.48 7.53
C PRO A 22 2.93 23.25 7.30
N ALA A 23 4.26 23.40 7.40
CA ALA A 23 5.19 22.29 7.15
C ALA A 23 4.93 21.10 8.09
N ILE A 24 4.79 21.35 9.40
CA ILE A 24 4.56 20.30 10.40
C ILE A 24 3.17 19.68 10.21
N PHE A 25 2.15 20.52 10.09
CA PHE A 25 0.76 20.07 9.97
C PHE A 25 0.58 19.16 8.75
N TRP A 26 0.99 19.62 7.57
CA TRP A 26 0.79 18.87 6.33
C TRP A 26 1.71 17.67 6.20
N SER A 27 2.91 17.70 6.79
CA SER A 27 3.77 16.51 6.85
C SER A 27 3.12 15.37 7.63
N ILE A 28 2.46 15.68 8.75
CA ILE A 28 1.71 14.67 9.52
C ILE A 28 0.52 14.16 8.71
N VAL A 29 -0.27 15.05 8.13
CA VAL A 29 -1.45 14.66 7.33
C VAL A 29 -1.05 13.73 6.19
N VAL A 30 -0.09 14.14 5.34
CA VAL A 30 0.35 13.34 4.19
C VAL A 30 1.05 12.05 4.65
N GLY A 31 1.88 12.13 5.69
CA GLY A 31 2.56 10.96 6.26
C GLY A 31 1.59 9.93 6.84
N SER A 32 0.52 10.36 7.51
CA SER A 32 -0.52 9.49 8.06
C SER A 32 -1.42 8.89 6.98
N PHE A 33 -1.64 9.58 5.85
CA PHE A 33 -2.43 9.03 4.75
C PHE A 33 -1.84 7.73 4.17
N GLY A 34 -0.52 7.59 4.12
CA GLY A 34 0.15 6.39 3.61
C GLY A 34 -0.29 5.10 4.33
N PRO A 35 -0.05 4.97 5.65
CA PRO A 35 -0.50 3.81 6.43
C PRO A 35 -2.01 3.57 6.36
N ILE A 36 -2.82 4.64 6.37
CA ILE A 36 -4.27 4.54 6.21
C ILE A 36 -4.63 3.89 4.87
N MET A 37 -3.99 4.33 3.78
CA MET A 37 -4.22 3.76 2.46
C MET A 37 -3.77 2.30 2.38
N VAL A 38 -2.67 1.92 3.02
CA VAL A 38 -2.21 0.52 3.08
C VAL A 38 -3.27 -0.39 3.73
N ALA A 39 -3.97 0.08 4.76
CA ALA A 39 -5.02 -0.70 5.40
C ALA A 39 -6.36 -0.66 4.62
N ALA A 40 -6.74 0.51 4.10
CA ALA A 40 -8.07 0.72 3.51
C ALA A 40 -8.15 0.32 2.03
N VAL A 41 -7.11 0.56 1.23
CA VAL A 41 -7.16 0.42 -0.23
C VAL A 41 -7.15 -1.06 -0.70
N PRO A 42 -6.35 -1.99 -0.15
CA PRO A 42 -6.34 -3.39 -0.61
C PRO A 42 -7.70 -4.11 -0.59
N PRO A 43 -8.51 -4.07 0.49
CA PRO A 43 -9.81 -4.74 0.49
C PRO A 43 -10.78 -4.12 -0.52
N ILE A 44 -10.67 -2.80 -0.76
CA ILE A 44 -11.48 -2.10 -1.77
C ILE A 44 -11.08 -2.56 -3.18
N ARG A 45 -9.78 -2.60 -3.50
CA ARG A 45 -9.28 -3.09 -4.79
C ARG A 45 -9.68 -4.54 -5.05
N HIS A 46 -9.61 -5.40 -4.04
CA HIS A 46 -10.05 -6.79 -4.16
C HIS A 46 -11.55 -6.92 -4.49
N ARG A 47 -12.41 -6.04 -3.94
CA ARG A 47 -13.84 -6.01 -4.27
C ARG A 47 -14.12 -5.54 -5.71
N PHE A 48 -13.24 -4.72 -6.28
CA PHE A 48 -13.32 -4.28 -7.66
C PHE A 48 -12.68 -5.27 -8.67
N GLY A 49 -12.28 -6.46 -8.22
CA GLY A 49 -11.74 -7.52 -9.09
C GLY A 49 -10.23 -7.46 -9.30
N ASP A 50 -9.52 -6.55 -8.61
CA ASP A 50 -8.06 -6.53 -8.61
C ASP A 50 -7.53 -7.55 -7.58
N GLY A 51 -7.46 -8.80 -8.03
CA GLY A 51 -7.02 -9.95 -7.25
C GLY A 51 -5.50 -10.08 -7.10
N PRO A 52 -5.01 -11.10 -6.38
CA PRO A 52 -3.59 -11.37 -6.27
C PRO A 52 -3.00 -11.68 -7.64
N ARG A 53 -1.93 -10.96 -8.00
CA ARG A 53 -1.17 -11.24 -9.23
C ARG A 53 -0.50 -12.59 -9.11
N GLN A 54 -0.45 -13.32 -10.22
CA GLN A 54 0.28 -14.59 -10.28
C GLN A 54 1.77 -14.35 -10.04
N HIS A 55 2.42 -15.28 -9.34
CA HIS A 55 3.86 -15.21 -9.10
C HIS A 55 4.63 -15.47 -10.39
N ILE A 56 5.57 -14.58 -10.71
CA ILE A 56 6.46 -14.75 -11.87
C ILE A 56 7.47 -15.84 -11.51
N PRO A 57 7.68 -16.86 -12.37
CA PRO A 57 8.68 -17.89 -12.10
C PRO A 57 10.08 -17.27 -12.06
N LEU A 58 10.79 -17.48 -10.94
CA LEU A 58 12.17 -17.02 -10.74
C LEU A 58 13.21 -18.01 -11.26
N THR A 59 12.77 -19.23 -11.61
CA THR A 59 13.60 -20.31 -12.11
C THR A 59 12.91 -20.99 -13.29
N TYR A 60 13.67 -21.80 -14.03
CA TYR A 60 13.10 -22.58 -15.13
C TYR A 60 11.94 -23.45 -14.61
N PRO A 61 10.73 -23.37 -15.20
CA PRO A 61 9.57 -24.10 -14.71
C PRO A 61 9.71 -25.58 -15.05
N ILE A 62 10.23 -26.36 -14.12
CA ILE A 62 10.37 -27.81 -14.26
C ILE A 62 8.97 -28.44 -14.04
N PRO A 63 8.41 -29.17 -15.02
CA PRO A 63 7.16 -29.88 -14.85
C PRO A 63 7.27 -30.90 -13.71
N LYS A 64 6.23 -31.01 -12.89
CA LYS A 64 6.18 -32.03 -11.84
C LYS A 64 5.93 -33.40 -12.47
N GLY A 65 6.63 -34.42 -11.98
CA GLY A 65 6.36 -35.83 -12.33
C GLY A 65 7.55 -36.55 -12.98
N PRO A 66 7.35 -37.84 -13.34
CA PRO A 66 8.38 -38.65 -13.95
C PRO A 66 8.67 -38.19 -15.39
N ARG A 67 9.90 -38.46 -15.85
CA ARG A 67 10.32 -38.20 -17.23
C ARG A 67 9.46 -38.98 -18.21
N LYS A 68 8.94 -38.29 -19.24
CA LYS A 68 8.36 -38.92 -20.43
C LYS A 68 9.44 -39.02 -21.49
N ILE A 69 9.70 -40.22 -22.01
CA ILE A 69 10.71 -40.45 -23.05
C ILE A 69 10.11 -39.98 -24.39
N PRO A 70 10.64 -38.92 -25.03
CA PRO A 70 10.19 -38.50 -26.35
C PRO A 70 10.70 -39.47 -27.44
N GLN A 71 10.04 -39.50 -28.59
CA GLN A 71 10.51 -40.19 -29.80
C GLN A 71 10.94 -39.14 -30.84
N GLY A 72 11.96 -39.45 -31.65
CA GLY A 72 12.48 -38.57 -32.70
C GLY A 72 13.70 -37.74 -32.27
N TYR A 73 14.46 -37.26 -33.25
CA TYR A 73 15.84 -36.74 -33.08
C TYR A 73 16.84 -37.79 -32.58
N ASP A 74 16.54 -39.07 -32.81
CA ASP A 74 17.54 -40.14 -32.73
C ASP A 74 18.51 -40.01 -33.92
N ASP A 75 19.79 -40.39 -33.73
CA ASP A 75 20.87 -40.23 -34.73
C ASP A 75 20.56 -40.86 -36.11
#